data_AF-A0A0C9UVN1-F1
#
_entry.id   AF-A0A0C9UVN1-F1
#
_cell.length_a   1.000
_cell.length_b   1.000
_cell.length_c   1.000
_cell.angle_alpha   90.00
_cell.angle_beta   90.00
_cell.angle_gamma   90.00
#
_symmetry.space_group_name_H-M   'P 1'
#
loop_
_entity.id
_entity.type
_entity.pdbx_description
1 polymer ?
#
loop_
_entity_poly.entity_id
_entity_poly.type
_entity_poly.pdbx_seq_one_letter_code
_entity_poly.pdbx_strand_id
1 'polypeptide(L)'
;TVKALHPTPVLVNVISGGLTPSFTVKEAEEMGAKIIIFSLVSAVAAVHGIRAAMASLKKTGTDFSSAQGMDPRQFFEVMGLNDIIELDAKAGSTAYAVV
;
A
#
# COMPACT_ATOMS: atom_id res chain seq x y z
N THR A 1 6.36 29.67 -2.68
CA THR A 1 7.15 28.72 -1.85
C THR A 1 6.44 28.52 -0.54
N VAL A 2 6.75 27.47 0.23
CA VAL A 2 6.12 27.24 1.54
C VAL A 2 6.24 28.47 2.46
N LYS A 3 7.42 29.10 2.49
CA LYS A 3 7.67 30.35 3.22
C LYS A 3 6.73 31.50 2.82
N ALA A 4 6.37 31.62 1.54
CA ALA A 4 5.51 32.69 1.05
C ALA A 4 4.04 32.56 1.53
N LEU A 5 3.65 31.37 2.00
CA LEU A 5 2.30 31.08 2.48
C LEU A 5 2.19 31.12 4.01
N HIS A 6 3.26 31.45 4.73
CA HIS A 6 3.23 31.55 6.19
C HIS A 6 2.17 32.57 6.67
N PRO A 7 1.34 32.24 7.68
CA PRO A 7 1.41 31.07 8.58
C PRO A 7 0.58 29.85 8.12
N THR A 8 -0.02 29.89 6.93
CA THR A 8 -0.89 28.82 6.44
C THR A 8 -0.11 27.51 6.24
N PRO A 9 -0.58 26.37 6.79
CA PRO A 9 0.06 25.08 6.59
C PRO A 9 -0.01 24.66 5.12
N VAL A 10 1.09 24.12 4.61
CA VAL A 10 1.20 23.68 3.21
C VAL A 10 1.30 22.17 3.15
N LEU A 11 0.47 21.57 2.29
CA LEU A 11 0.60 20.20 1.84
C LEU A 11 1.37 20.17 0.52
N VAL A 12 2.31 19.23 0.40
CA VAL A 12 3.04 18.97 -0.84
C VAL A 12 2.72 17.58 -1.39
N ASN A 13 2.45 17.50 -2.69
CA ASN A 13 2.19 16.24 -3.38
C ASN A 13 3.42 15.87 -4.23
N VAL A 14 4.03 14.72 -3.92
CA VAL A 14 5.19 14.20 -4.66
C VAL A 14 4.75 13.11 -5.61
N ILE A 15 5.05 13.33 -6.89
CA ILE A 15 4.82 12.35 -7.95
C ILE A 15 6.13 12.17 -8.71
N SER A 16 6.76 11.02 -8.53
CA SER A 16 8.01 10.66 -9.22
C SER A 16 7.83 10.73 -10.73
N GLY A 17 8.76 11.37 -11.43
CA GLY A 17 8.71 11.56 -12.89
C GLY A 17 7.72 12.63 -13.36
N GLY A 18 7.09 13.37 -12.43
CA GLY A 18 6.25 14.52 -12.74
C GLY A 18 7.03 15.85 -12.80
N LEU A 19 6.29 16.96 -12.79
CA LEU A 19 6.85 18.32 -12.79
C LEU A 19 7.45 18.73 -11.43
N THR A 20 7.09 18.04 -10.36
CA THR A 20 7.61 18.29 -9.01
C THR A 20 8.84 17.42 -8.82
N PRO A 21 10.03 17.99 -8.53
CA PRO A 21 11.22 17.21 -8.19
C PRO A 21 10.91 16.28 -7.01
N SER A 22 11.48 15.08 -7.04
CA SER A 22 11.34 14.18 -5.89
C SER A 22 12.10 14.75 -4.69
N PHE A 23 11.44 14.73 -3.54
CA PHE A 23 12.03 15.02 -2.25
C PHE A 23 11.58 13.99 -1.22
N THR A 24 12.42 13.80 -0.22
CA THR A 24 12.16 13.00 0.96
C THR A 24 11.20 13.72 1.90
N VAL A 25 10.63 12.97 2.85
CA VAL A 25 9.84 13.54 3.94
C VAL A 25 10.64 14.61 4.71
N LYS A 26 11.93 14.33 4.98
CA LYS A 26 12.82 15.23 5.70
C LYS A 26 13.04 16.55 4.96
N GLU A 27 13.31 16.49 3.66
CA GLU A 27 13.49 17.71 2.85
C GLU A 27 12.18 18.52 2.79
N ALA A 28 11.02 17.87 2.71
CA ALA A 28 9.73 18.56 2.76
C ALA A 28 9.48 19.27 4.10
N GLU A 29 9.85 18.61 5.20
CA GLU A 29 9.80 19.20 6.54
C GLU A 29 10.75 20.39 6.67
N GLU A 30 11.99 20.27 6.19
CA GLU A 30 12.99 21.34 6.18
C GLU A 30 12.53 22.55 5.34
N MET A 31 11.76 22.32 4.27
CA MET A 31 11.10 23.38 3.49
C MET A 31 9.93 24.05 4.23
N GLY A 32 9.47 23.48 5.34
CA GLY A 32 8.37 23.97 6.18
C GLY A 32 6.99 23.37 5.87
N ALA A 33 6.91 22.35 4.99
CA ALA A 33 5.64 21.70 4.70
C ALA A 33 5.13 20.94 5.93
N LYS A 34 3.80 20.85 6.08
CA LYS A 34 3.16 20.17 7.22
C LYS A 34 2.63 18.79 6.86
N ILE A 35 2.33 18.57 5.59
CA ILE A 35 1.88 17.28 5.07
C ILE A 35 2.61 17.02 3.76
N ILE A 36 3.04 15.78 3.57
CA ILE A 36 3.55 15.26 2.31
C ILE A 36 2.74 14.03 1.93
N ILE A 37 2.37 13.93 0.65
CA ILE A 37 1.69 12.74 0.11
C ILE A 37 2.46 12.20 -1.11
N PHE A 38 2.47 10.88 -1.24
CA PHE A 38 3.11 10.15 -2.35
C PHE A 38 2.04 9.41 -3.15
N SER A 39 1.36 10.13 -4.03
CA SER A 39 0.06 9.69 -4.60
C SER A 39 0.10 8.35 -5.35
N LEU A 40 1.25 7.95 -5.90
CA LEU A 40 1.38 6.76 -6.75
C LEU A 40 2.32 5.69 -6.19
N VAL A 41 2.81 5.85 -4.95
CA VAL A 41 3.84 4.93 -4.39
C VAL A 41 3.40 3.47 -4.40
N SER A 42 2.15 3.19 -4.01
CA SER A 42 1.59 1.84 -4.02
C SER A 42 1.10 1.41 -5.40
N ALA A 43 0.41 2.30 -6.12
CA ALA A 43 -0.19 1.97 -7.42
C ALA A 43 0.87 1.59 -8.47
N VAL A 44 1.96 2.34 -8.55
CA VAL A 44 3.06 2.04 -9.51
C VAL A 44 3.75 0.73 -9.13
N ALA A 45 4.05 0.53 -7.84
CA ALA A 45 4.64 -0.73 -7.36
C ALA A 45 3.74 -1.94 -7.67
N ALA A 46 2.43 -1.80 -7.45
CA ALA A 46 1.45 -2.84 -7.76
C ALA A 46 1.43 -3.18 -9.26
N VAL A 47 1.42 -2.18 -10.15
CA VAL A 47 1.45 -2.43 -11.60
C VAL A 47 2.70 -3.20 -12.01
N HIS A 48 3.87 -2.86 -11.49
CA HIS A 48 5.09 -3.60 -11.77
C HIS A 48 5.03 -5.04 -11.23
N GLY A 49 4.57 -5.23 -9.99
CA GLY A 49 4.43 -6.55 -9.37
C GLY A 49 3.44 -7.45 -10.14
N ILE A 50 2.26 -6.92 -10.48
CA ILE A 50 1.24 -7.64 -11.25
C ILE A 50 1.79 -8.03 -12.64
N ARG A 51 2.45 -7.12 -13.36
CA ARG A 51 3.04 -7.41 -14.67
C ARG A 51 4.10 -8.51 -14.59
N ALA A 52 4.94 -8.46 -13.55
CA ALA A 52 5.96 -9.49 -13.32
C ALA A 52 5.34 -10.86 -13.02
N ALA A 53 4.31 -10.90 -12.17
CA ALA A 53 3.58 -12.12 -11.85
C ALA A 53 2.92 -12.74 -13.09
N MET A 54 2.25 -11.93 -13.91
CA MET A 54 1.62 -12.41 -15.16
C MET A 54 2.64 -12.89 -16.20
N ALA A 55 3.79 -12.21 -16.32
CA ALA A 55 4.87 -12.66 -17.19
C ALA A 55 5.48 -13.99 -16.72
N SER A 56 5.64 -14.17 -15.40
CA SER A 56 6.08 -15.43 -14.80
C SER A 56 5.10 -16.54 -15.12
N LEU A 57 3.81 -16.34 -14.82
CA LEU A 57 2.75 -17.31 -15.05
C LEU A 57 2.70 -17.78 -16.51
N LYS A 58 2.80 -16.86 -17.47
CA LYS A 58 2.84 -17.21 -18.90
C LYS A 58 4.01 -18.12 -19.28
N LYS A 59 5.16 -17.96 -18.62
CA LYS A 59 6.39 -18.72 -18.89
C LYS A 59 6.43 -20.06 -18.17
N THR A 60 5.97 -20.10 -16.92
CA THR A 60 6.13 -21.25 -16.02
C THR A 60 4.89 -22.13 -15.93
N GLY A 61 3.72 -21.60 -16.25
CA GLY A 61 2.44 -22.27 -16.03
C GLY A 61 2.00 -22.33 -14.57
N THR A 62 2.68 -21.63 -13.66
CA THR A 62 2.37 -21.61 -12.22
C THR A 62 2.74 -20.27 -11.57
N ASP A 63 1.99 -19.89 -10.54
CA ASP A 63 2.21 -18.70 -9.71
C ASP A 63 3.07 -18.97 -8.45
N PHE A 64 3.54 -20.20 -8.24
CA PHE A 64 4.26 -20.62 -7.03
C PHE A 64 5.42 -19.67 -6.64
N SER A 65 6.19 -19.18 -7.61
CA SER A 65 7.28 -18.24 -7.37
C SER A 65 6.79 -16.81 -7.07
N SER A 66 5.72 -16.35 -7.72
CA SER A 66 5.13 -15.04 -7.46
C SER A 66 4.34 -14.96 -6.16
N ALA A 67 3.86 -16.08 -5.64
CA ALA A 67 3.19 -16.15 -4.34
C ALA A 67 4.15 -15.86 -3.17
N GLN A 68 5.48 -16.02 -3.38
CA GLN A 68 6.50 -15.76 -2.36
C GLN A 68 6.23 -16.45 -1.01
N GLY A 69 5.64 -17.65 -1.06
CA GLY A 69 5.30 -18.42 0.13
C GLY A 69 4.04 -17.94 0.87
N MET A 70 3.32 -16.96 0.35
CA MET A 70 2.02 -16.53 0.89
C MET A 70 0.93 -17.51 0.48
N ASP A 71 0.26 -18.10 1.46
CA ASP A 71 -0.92 -18.93 1.26
C ASP A 71 -2.24 -18.12 1.27
N PRO A 72 -3.38 -18.72 0.88
CA PRO A 72 -4.65 -18.00 0.86
C PRO A 72 -5.10 -17.46 2.22
N ARG A 73 -4.79 -18.16 3.32
CA ARG A 73 -5.18 -17.70 4.66
C ARG A 73 -4.38 -16.46 5.03
N GLN A 74 -3.08 -16.47 4.85
CA GLN A 74 -2.20 -15.33 5.09
C GLN A 74 -2.62 -14.11 4.26
N PHE A 75 -3.01 -14.34 2.99
CA PHE A 75 -3.56 -13.28 2.15
C PHE A 75 -4.82 -12.66 2.79
N PHE A 76 -5.78 -13.48 3.22
CA PHE A 76 -7.00 -12.98 3.86
C PHE A 76 -6.75 -12.33 5.22
N GLU A 77 -5.76 -12.80 6.00
CA GLU A 77 -5.34 -12.18 7.25
C GLU A 77 -4.86 -10.75 7.02
N VAL A 78 -4.06 -10.49 5.96
CA VAL A 78 -3.69 -9.13 5.55
C VAL A 78 -4.91 -8.27 5.19
N MET A 79 -5.95 -8.90 4.63
CA MET A 79 -7.20 -8.24 4.26
C MET A 79 -8.19 -8.07 5.43
N GLY A 80 -7.80 -8.44 6.66
CA GLY A 80 -8.62 -8.25 7.87
C GLY A 80 -9.49 -9.46 8.24
N LEU A 81 -9.15 -10.68 7.81
CA LEU A 81 -9.92 -11.88 8.15
C LEU A 81 -10.13 -12.04 9.66
N ASN A 82 -9.11 -11.80 10.48
CA ASN A 82 -9.18 -12.00 11.93
C ASN A 82 -10.22 -11.08 12.58
N ASP A 83 -10.31 -9.83 12.15
CA ASP A 83 -11.27 -8.86 12.67
C ASP A 83 -12.71 -9.31 12.39
N ILE A 84 -12.94 -9.88 11.19
CA ILE A 84 -14.26 -10.38 10.78
C ILE A 84 -14.62 -11.68 11.50
N ILE A 85 -13.67 -12.58 11.73
CA ILE A 85 -13.88 -13.79 12.53
C ILE A 85 -14.25 -13.40 13.98
N GLU A 86 -13.54 -12.44 14.57
CA GLU A 86 -13.83 -11.97 15.92
C GLU A 86 -15.23 -11.33 16.00
N LEU A 87 -15.58 -10.51 15.01
CA LEU A 87 -16.91 -9.91 14.90
C LEU A 87 -18.01 -10.98 14.80
N ASP A 88 -17.82 -11.99 13.95
CA ASP A 88 -18.77 -13.09 13.74
C ASP A 88 -18.98 -13.91 15.02
N ALA A 89 -17.89 -14.25 15.72
CA ALA A 89 -17.95 -14.95 17.00
C ALA A 89 -18.70 -14.15 18.08
N LYS A 90 -18.47 -12.84 18.16
CA LYS A 90 -19.22 -11.95 19.08
C LYS A 90 -20.71 -11.86 18.75
N ALA A 91 -21.09 -12.07 17.50
CA ALA A 91 -22.49 -12.16 17.07
C ALA A 91 -23.13 -13.53 17.38
N GLY A 92 -22.40 -14.47 17.98
CA GLY A 92 -22.89 -15.79 18.37
C GLY A 92 -22.76 -16.86 17.29
N SER A 93 -22.04 -16.57 16.20
CA SER A 93 -21.76 -17.55 15.15
C SER A 93 -20.69 -18.55 15.59
N THR A 94 -20.77 -19.77 15.05
CA THR A 94 -19.78 -20.84 15.22
C THR A 94 -19.10 -21.23 13.91
N ALA A 95 -19.28 -20.44 12.85
CA ALA A 95 -18.78 -20.76 11.50
C ALA A 95 -17.25 -20.97 11.46
N TYR A 96 -16.52 -20.28 12.33
CA TYR A 96 -15.06 -20.35 12.45
C TYR A 96 -14.58 -21.05 13.73
N ALA A 97 -15.47 -21.73 14.47
CA ALA A 97 -15.14 -22.35 15.76
C ALA A 97 -14.24 -23.60 15.66
N VAL A 98 -14.04 -24.13 14.45
CA VAL A 98 -13.26 -25.36 14.17
C VAL A 98 -11.94 -25.06 13.44
N VAL A 99 -11.52 -23.79 13.43
CA VAL A 99 -10.26 -23.36 12.80
C VAL A 99 -9.12 -23.34 13.81
#